data_AF-A0A3N5F8F4-F1
#
_entry.id   AF-A0A3N5F8F4-F1
#
_cell.length_a   1.000
_cell.length_b   1.000
_cell.length_c   1.000
_cell.angle_alpha   90.00
_cell.angle_beta   90.00
_cell.angle_gamma   90.00
#
_symmetry.space_group_name_H-M   'P 1'
#
loop_
_entity.id
_entity.type
_entity.pdbx_description
1 polymer ?
#
loop_
_entity_poly.entity_id
_entity_poly.type
_entity_poly.pdbx_seq_one_letter_code
_entity_poly.pdbx_strand_id
1 'polypeptide(L)'
;MIKEEKRTQQISVYHRHCDVCDKEIPKGMLCSRAVCEICGIDLCESCIGFEVNTSGDYREVYCKSCWDIGEQYRPAIHLLESSIDKLYEKWHKECKENNEDEKS
;
A
#
# COMPACT_ATOMS: atom_id res chain seq x y z
N MET A 1 -40.31 -2.31 -41.33
CA MET A 1 -39.55 -1.11 -40.91
C MET A 1 -39.73 -0.96 -39.42
N ILE A 2 -38.67 -1.21 -38.64
CA ILE A 2 -38.63 -0.80 -37.24
C ILE A 2 -38.40 0.72 -37.26
N LYS A 3 -39.31 1.50 -36.67
CA LYS A 3 -39.29 2.97 -36.76
C LYS A 3 -38.45 3.65 -35.69
N GLU A 4 -38.16 2.98 -34.57
CA GLU A 4 -37.11 3.35 -33.62
C GLU A 4 -37.02 2.26 -32.53
N GLU A 5 -35.81 1.88 -32.13
CA GLU A 5 -35.54 1.10 -30.92
C GLU A 5 -34.62 1.93 -30.04
N LYS A 6 -35.08 2.31 -28.84
CA LYS A 6 -34.26 3.01 -27.85
C LYS A 6 -34.15 2.13 -26.61
N ARG A 7 -33.02 1.44 -26.48
CA ARG A 7 -32.64 0.73 -25.24
C ARG A 7 -31.80 1.66 -24.37
N THR A 8 -32.34 2.11 -23.25
CA THR A 8 -31.55 2.76 -22.19
C THR A 8 -31.10 1.68 -21.21
N GLN A 9 -29.82 1.31 -21.23
CA GLN A 9 -29.22 0.49 -20.18
C GLN A 9 -29.29 1.27 -18.86
N GLN A 10 -29.81 0.64 -17.81
CA GLN A 10 -29.69 1.17 -16.46
C GLN A 10 -28.22 1.04 -16.02
N ILE A 11 -27.58 2.17 -15.76
CA ILE A 11 -26.24 2.22 -15.18
C ILE A 11 -26.40 2.34 -13.67
N SER A 12 -26.00 1.32 -12.92
CA SER A 12 -25.87 1.40 -11.47
C SER A 12 -24.56 2.09 -11.11
N VAL A 13 -24.63 3.28 -10.51
CA VAL A 13 -23.46 3.99 -9.97
C VAL A 13 -23.30 3.60 -8.50
N TYR A 14 -22.27 2.81 -8.20
CA TYR A 14 -21.89 2.52 -6.82
C TYR A 14 -21.00 3.65 -6.30
N HIS A 15 -21.48 4.32 -5.25
CA HIS A 15 -20.73 5.26 -4.42
C HIS A 15 -20.06 4.48 -3.29
N ARG A 16 -18.81 4.82 -2.99
CA ARG A 16 -18.04 4.18 -1.92
C ARG A 16 -17.79 5.21 -0.83
N HIS A 17 -17.85 4.77 0.42
CA HIS A 17 -17.66 5.63 1.59
C HIS A 17 -16.49 5.12 2.44
N CYS A 18 -15.86 6.03 3.17
CA CYS A 18 -14.86 5.71 4.18
C CYS A 18 -15.52 5.03 5.37
N ASP A 19 -15.01 3.86 5.78
CA ASP A 19 -15.57 3.11 6.91
C ASP A 19 -15.38 3.80 8.28
N VAL A 20 -14.53 4.84 8.34
CA VAL A 20 -14.24 5.59 9.57
C VAL A 20 -15.09 6.85 9.72
N CYS A 21 -15.34 7.58 8.61
CA CYS A 21 -15.97 8.90 8.65
C CYS A 21 -17.12 9.09 7.67
N ASP A 22 -17.49 8.03 6.95
CA ASP A 22 -18.60 7.96 5.99
C ASP A 22 -18.53 8.96 4.83
N LYS A 23 -17.36 9.60 4.62
CA LYS A 23 -17.14 10.48 3.47
C LYS A 23 -17.02 9.66 2.18
N GLU A 24 -17.64 10.15 1.11
CA GLU A 24 -17.54 9.54 -0.21
C GLU A 24 -16.08 9.56 -0.73
N ILE A 25 -15.64 8.43 -1.29
CA ILE A 25 -14.32 8.26 -1.90
C ILE A 25 -14.47 8.45 -3.43
N PRO A 26 -13.88 9.50 -4.02
CA PRO A 26 -14.09 9.83 -5.44
C PRO A 26 -13.42 8.81 -6.38
N LYS A 27 -14.11 8.46 -7.46
CA LYS A 27 -13.74 7.40 -8.42
C LYS A 27 -12.61 7.73 -9.42
N GLY A 28 -11.93 8.87 -9.30
CA GLY A 28 -11.11 9.45 -10.37
C GLY A 28 -9.59 9.18 -10.29
N MET A 29 -9.10 8.63 -9.19
CA MET A 29 -7.67 8.38 -9.03
C MET A 29 -7.41 6.92 -9.36
N LEU A 30 -6.67 6.63 -10.43
CA LEU A 30 -6.36 5.28 -10.90
C LEU A 30 -5.60 4.39 -9.88
N CYS A 31 -5.29 4.91 -8.68
CA CYS A 31 -4.74 4.21 -7.51
C CYS A 31 -5.48 4.53 -6.17
N SER A 32 -6.73 5.03 -6.21
CA SER A 32 -7.40 5.68 -5.05
C SER A 32 -7.94 4.78 -3.93
N ARG A 33 -7.82 3.46 -4.06
CA ARG A 33 -8.33 2.58 -3.00
C ARG A 33 -7.30 2.48 -1.88
N ALA A 34 -7.35 3.43 -0.95
CA ALA A 34 -6.64 3.32 0.31
C ALA A 34 -7.36 2.30 1.19
N VAL A 35 -6.85 1.06 1.22
CA VAL A 35 -7.35 -0.02 2.08
C VAL A 35 -6.36 -0.23 3.19
N CYS A 36 -6.81 -0.24 4.45
CA CYS A 36 -5.92 -0.59 5.54
C CYS A 36 -5.35 -2.00 5.33
N GLU A 37 -4.03 -2.13 5.25
CA GLU A 37 -3.35 -3.40 4.99
C GLU A 37 -3.64 -4.48 6.06
N ILE A 38 -3.93 -4.05 7.29
CA ILE A 38 -4.18 -4.95 8.42
C ILE A 38 -5.65 -5.38 8.52
N CYS A 39 -6.59 -4.43 8.45
CA CYS A 39 -8.00 -4.68 8.75
C CYS A 39 -8.93 -4.63 7.53
N GLY A 40 -8.42 -4.26 6.35
CA GLY A 40 -9.17 -4.33 5.10
C GLY A 40 -10.24 -3.25 4.89
N ILE A 41 -10.37 -2.28 5.82
CA ILE A 41 -11.36 -1.20 5.71
C ILE A 41 -10.97 -0.17 4.64
N ASP A 42 -11.95 0.39 3.96
CA ASP A 42 -11.77 1.46 2.99
C ASP A 42 -11.61 2.81 3.72
N LEU A 43 -10.56 3.55 3.37
CA LEU A 43 -10.18 4.82 3.99
C LEU A 43 -10.26 5.96 2.97
N CYS A 44 -10.80 7.11 3.40
CA CYS A 44 -10.51 8.36 2.70
C CYS A 44 -9.10 8.87 3.09
N GLU A 45 -8.55 9.79 2.31
CA GLU A 45 -7.21 10.36 2.55
C GLU A 45 -7.04 10.92 3.96
N SER A 46 -8.08 11.54 4.54
CA SER A 46 -8.02 12.09 5.90
C SER A 46 -8.04 11.04 7.03
N CYS A 47 -8.37 9.79 6.72
CA CYS A 47 -8.43 8.69 7.67
C CYS A 47 -7.24 7.72 7.57
N ILE A 48 -6.31 7.99 6.65
CA ILE A 48 -5.03 7.30 6.59
C ILE A 48 -4.18 7.78 7.77
N GLY A 49 -3.83 6.85 8.66
CA GLY A 49 -2.96 7.13 9.80
C GLY A 49 -1.49 7.12 9.40
N PHE A 50 -1.13 6.25 8.46
CA PHE A 50 0.20 6.16 7.90
C PHE A 50 0.18 5.56 6.50
N GLU A 51 1.14 5.95 5.70
CA GLU A 51 1.38 5.47 4.35
C GLU A 51 2.86 5.20 4.19
N VAL A 52 3.20 3.99 3.76
CA VAL A 52 4.56 3.67 3.33
C VAL A 52 4.67 4.09 1.88
N ASN A 53 5.62 4.98 1.59
CA ASN A 53 6.00 5.28 0.22
C ASN A 53 6.92 4.16 -0.29
N THR A 54 6.32 3.02 -0.62
CA THR A 54 6.98 1.92 -1.30
C THR A 54 7.26 2.34 -2.74
N SER A 55 8.48 2.09 -3.23
CA SER A 55 8.87 2.39 -4.62
C SER A 55 8.16 1.52 -5.68
N GLY A 56 7.18 0.72 -5.27
CA GLY A 56 6.40 -0.16 -6.13
C GLY A 56 5.05 0.46 -6.52
N ASP A 57 4.35 -0.22 -7.43
CA ASP A 57 3.02 0.21 -7.92
C ASP A 57 1.90 0.14 -6.86
N TYR A 58 2.21 -0.38 -5.67
CA TYR A 58 1.25 -0.60 -4.59
C TYR A 58 1.59 0.29 -3.40
N ARG A 59 0.57 1.03 -2.95
CA ARG A 59 0.61 1.91 -1.78
C ARG A 59 0.16 1.13 -0.55
N GLU A 60 1.05 0.93 0.42
CA GLU A 60 0.65 0.37 1.71
C GLU A 60 0.13 1.47 2.63
N VAL A 61 -1.11 1.33 3.08
CA VAL A 61 -1.74 2.31 3.99
C VAL A 61 -2.30 1.62 5.22
N TYR A 62 -2.28 2.35 6.33
CA TYR A 62 -2.76 1.89 7.62
C TYR A 62 -3.79 2.87 8.17
N CYS A 63 -4.91 2.36 8.69
CA CYS A 63 -5.83 3.18 9.47
C CYS A 63 -5.13 3.58 10.78
N LYS A 64 -5.55 4.70 11.37
CA LYS A 64 -4.93 5.21 12.60
C LYS A 64 -4.91 4.17 13.73
N SER A 65 -6.00 3.43 13.93
CA SER A 65 -6.06 2.41 15.00
C SER A 65 -5.04 1.29 14.81
N CYS A 66 -4.93 0.73 13.60
CA CYS A 66 -3.94 -0.30 13.31
C CYS A 66 -2.51 0.23 13.42
N TRP A 67 -2.28 1.48 12.96
CA TRP A 67 -0.99 2.13 13.11
C TRP A 67 -0.62 2.28 14.59
N ASP A 68 -1.50 2.83 15.41
CA ASP A 68 -1.27 3.06 16.85
C ASP A 68 -1.01 1.75 17.60
N ILE A 69 -1.76 0.68 17.31
CA ILE A 69 -1.50 -0.66 17.88
C ILE A 69 -0.09 -1.15 17.52
N GLY A 70 0.33 -0.88 16.28
CA GLY A 70 1.64 -1.23 15.75
C GLY A 70 2.81 -0.53 16.42
N GLU A 71 2.60 0.63 17.06
CA GLU A 71 3.68 1.47 17.63
C GLU A 71 4.59 0.70 18.58
N GLN A 72 4.01 -0.18 19.41
CA GLN A 72 4.77 -0.99 20.37
C GLN A 72 5.70 -2.02 19.71
N TYR A 73 5.43 -2.43 18.46
CA TYR A 73 6.19 -3.45 17.75
C TYR A 73 7.28 -2.87 16.86
N ARG A 74 7.11 -1.63 16.37
CA ARG A 74 8.02 -1.01 15.40
C ARG A 74 9.48 -0.92 15.85
N PRO A 75 9.82 -0.62 17.12
CA PRO A 75 11.22 -0.62 17.55
C PRO A 75 11.90 -1.98 17.36
N ALA A 76 11.19 -3.07 17.62
CA ALA A 76 11.70 -4.42 17.42
C ALA A 76 11.83 -4.76 15.93
N ILE A 77 10.84 -4.36 15.12
CA ILE A 77 10.87 -4.53 13.65
C ILE A 77 12.08 -3.80 13.06
N HIS A 78 12.26 -2.50 13.36
CA HIS A 78 13.39 -1.72 12.85
C HIS A 78 14.76 -2.29 13.26
N LEU A 79 14.87 -2.84 14.47
CA LEU A 79 16.10 -3.50 14.92
C LEU A 79 16.41 -4.75 14.10
N LEU A 80 15.38 -5.54 13.78
CA LEU A 80 15.51 -6.73 12.94
C LEU A 80 15.84 -6.37 11.49
N GLU A 81 15.17 -5.37 10.92
CA GLU A 81 15.47 -4.85 9.58
C GLU A 81 16.92 -4.39 9.48
N SER A 82 17.40 -3.57 10.42
CA SER A 82 18.81 -3.14 10.45
C SER A 82 19.79 -4.31 10.59
N SER A 83 19.40 -5.37 11.30
CA SER A 83 20.23 -6.56 11.42
C SER A 83 20.29 -7.35 10.11
N ILE A 84 19.18 -7.43 9.39
CA ILE A 84 19.08 -8.05 8.07
C ILE A 84 19.89 -7.26 7.04
N ASP A 85 19.78 -5.93 7.04
CA ASP A 85 20.54 -5.06 6.13
C ASP A 85 22.05 -5.26 6.28
N LYS A 86 22.55 -5.35 7.52
CA LYS A 86 23.96 -5.65 7.79
C LYS A 86 24.41 -7.00 7.24
N LEU A 87 23.53 -8.00 7.26
CA LEU A 87 23.83 -9.32 6.68
C LEU A 87 23.90 -9.23 5.15
N TYR A 88 23.00 -8.49 4.51
CA TYR A 88 23.07 -8.22 3.08
C TYR A 88 24.33 -7.46 2.69
N GLU A 89 24.69 -6.40 3.41
CA GLU A 89 25.92 -5.64 3.18
C GLU A 89 27.16 -6.53 3.27
N LYS A 90 27.24 -7.35 4.31
CA LYS A 90 28.35 -8.30 4.49
C LYS A 90 28.43 -9.29 3.33
N TRP A 91 27.30 -9.89 2.95
CA TRP A 91 27.25 -10.82 1.82
C TRP A 91 27.68 -10.15 0.50
N HIS A 92 27.17 -8.95 0.22
CA HIS A 92 27.55 -8.19 -0.97
C HIS A 92 29.04 -7.86 -1.00
N LYS A 93 29.63 -7.57 0.16
CA LYS A 93 31.06 -7.31 0.29
C LYS A 93 31.89 -8.57 -0.01
N GLU A 94 31.60 -9.68 0.65
CA GLU A 94 32.29 -10.96 0.42
C GLU A 94 32.19 -11.40 -1.04
N CYS A 95 31.03 -11.22 -1.66
CA CYS A 95 30.83 -11.53 -3.07
C CYS A 95 31.71 -10.66 -3.99
N LYS A 96 31.83 -9.36 -3.70
CA LYS A 96 32.68 -8.45 -4.49
C LYS A 96 34.16 -8.83 -4.37
N GLU A 97 34.64 -9.10 -3.16
CA GLU A 97 36.03 -9.48 -2.90
C GLU A 97 36.40 -10.76 -3.66
N ASN A 98 35.57 -11.80 -3.58
CA ASN A 98 35.80 -13.06 -4.31
C ASN A 98 35.82 -12.89 -5.84
N ASN A 99 35.01 -11.98 -6.39
CA ASN A 99 34.97 -11.72 -7.84
C ASN A 99 36.12 -10.83 -8.35
N GLU A 100 36.80 -10.09 -7.46
CA GLU A 100 38.01 -9.32 -7.81
C GLU A 100 39.26 -10.22 -7.80
N ASP A 101 39.31 -11.19 -6.87
CA ASP A 101 40.38 -12.19 -6.81
C ASP A 101 40.37 -13.17 -8.00
N GLU A 102 39.20 -13.51 -8.55
CA GLU A 102 39.09 -14.33 -9.78
C GLU A 102 39.53 -13.61 -11.06
N LYS A 103 39.72 -12.28 -11.01
CA LYS A 103 40.13 -11.45 -12.16
C LYS A 103 41.59 -11.03 -12.14
N SER A 104 42.34 -11.33 -11.07
CA SER A 104 43.79 -11.08 -10.94
C SER A 104 44.62 -12.31 -11.28
#